data_AF-F2JLJ6-F1
#
_entry.id   AF-F2JLJ6-F1
#
_cell.length_a   1.000
_cell.length_b   1.000
_cell.length_c   1.000
_cell.angle_alpha   90.00
_cell.angle_beta   90.00
_cell.angle_gamma   90.00
#
_symmetry.space_group_name_H-M   'P 1'
#
loop_
_entity.id
_entity.type
_entity.pdbx_description
1 polymer ?
#
loop_
_entity_poly.entity_id
_entity_poly.type
_entity_poly.pdbx_seq_one_letter_code
_entity_poly.pdbx_strand_id
1 'polypeptide(L)'
;MSSRLKVGDKAPSFSASSTQGLVNLKNYEGKWVILLCNPSEFNNWRKNEIISLVKYAKAFKEKNTELITLSMDKKASHLQWFYAGARLGSYAMPFPIVDDRLGEIGKLYGVETSENASTETHLFIITPDQTLAKSFTVPNFGIPQVGQLMTHLTALQDGYRPQIQSLENQPPGTNPLCDNVPIVGEYVLGNPNNVDALLLDFVIYAFALINADGTLQVYSERYLRELVNLKLENPNLLVILGIGGWGADGFSDAALTPSSRYAFAREVQRWVNEYTLDGVDIDWEYPGSSAAGIKSRREDKENFTLLLTALRDVLGDEAWISVAGTGEASYINNVQIAEIAPIINYFNLMAYDFTAGETGATAGRHQSNLYPSDLSLSNMTSVDNQVQNLINAGMPSEQILMGLPFYGRYGATSTRTFDELRKDYINKNGYTVRWDNIAKAPYIVDPDGDFAYSYDNLLSIYFKGLYVIENCLGGLFAWQSGMDKANILAQGMSQAIRSPEVLEDLLAKAYYQALEAQEQQT
;
A
#
# COMPACT_ATOMS: atom_id res chain seq x y z
N MET A 1 -15.07 13.30 44.30
CA MET A 1 -14.11 13.31 43.18
C MET A 1 -14.58 12.23 42.21
N SER A 2 -15.14 12.62 41.06
CA SER A 2 -15.57 11.63 40.06
C SER A 2 -14.32 10.98 39.46
N SER A 3 -14.25 9.65 39.45
CA SER A 3 -13.16 8.91 38.79
C SER A 3 -13.16 9.23 37.30
N ARG A 4 -12.02 9.63 36.74
CA ARG A 4 -11.88 9.76 35.27
C ARG A 4 -12.15 8.40 34.62
N LEU A 5 -12.97 8.41 33.56
CA LEU A 5 -13.31 7.24 32.75
C LEU A 5 -12.02 6.60 32.21
N LYS A 6 -11.88 5.28 32.35
CA LYS A 6 -10.72 4.52 31.90
C LYS A 6 -11.08 3.65 30.70
N VAL A 7 -10.06 3.31 29.91
CA VAL A 7 -10.20 2.32 28.84
C VAL A 7 -10.73 1.00 29.43
N GLY A 8 -11.74 0.42 28.78
CA GLY A 8 -12.46 -0.77 29.22
C GLY A 8 -13.72 -0.47 30.07
N ASP A 9 -13.88 0.75 30.60
CA ASP A 9 -15.09 1.11 31.33
C ASP A 9 -16.28 1.21 30.37
N LYS A 10 -17.49 0.89 30.86
CA LYS A 10 -18.72 1.13 30.10
C LYS A 10 -18.87 2.62 29.83
N ALA A 11 -19.08 2.99 28.58
CA ALA A 11 -19.31 4.36 28.18
C ALA A 11 -20.58 4.89 28.88
N PRO A 12 -20.52 6.04 29.56
CA PRO A 12 -21.69 6.62 30.22
C PRO A 12 -22.83 6.86 29.24
N SER A 13 -23.98 6.23 29.49
CA SER A 13 -25.15 6.41 28.63
C SER A 13 -25.74 7.82 28.79
N PHE A 14 -26.22 8.40 27.69
CA PHE A 14 -26.94 9.67 27.68
C PHE A 14 -28.05 9.68 26.63
N SER A 15 -29.02 10.58 26.83
CA SER A 15 -30.05 10.92 25.85
C SER A 15 -30.24 12.43 25.84
N ALA A 16 -30.05 13.07 24.69
CA ALA A 16 -30.08 14.52 24.58
C ALA A 16 -30.55 15.00 23.20
N SER A 17 -31.03 16.24 23.16
CA SER A 17 -31.45 16.89 21.91
C SER A 17 -30.23 17.21 21.05
N SER A 18 -30.37 17.07 19.74
CA SER A 18 -29.31 17.39 18.78
C SER A 18 -29.90 18.00 17.51
N THR A 19 -29.02 18.54 16.67
CA THR A 19 -29.35 19.07 15.33
C THR A 19 -30.05 18.07 14.40
N GLN A 20 -30.03 16.77 14.71
CA GLN A 20 -30.69 15.72 13.93
C GLN A 20 -31.80 15.00 14.73
N GLY A 21 -32.33 15.65 15.77
CA GLY A 21 -33.34 15.09 16.66
C GLY A 21 -32.75 14.50 17.94
N LEU A 22 -33.52 13.65 18.62
CA LEU A 22 -33.08 13.04 19.88
C LEU A 22 -31.97 12.01 19.62
N VAL A 23 -30.81 12.19 20.25
CA VAL A 23 -29.70 11.24 20.22
C VAL A 23 -29.66 10.48 21.53
N ASN A 24 -29.61 9.15 21.45
CA ASN A 24 -29.38 8.26 22.58
C ASN A 24 -28.19 7.37 22.25
N LEU A 25 -27.15 7.35 23.09
CA LEU A 25 -25.94 6.57 22.83
C LEU A 25 -26.25 5.08 22.63
N LYS A 26 -27.29 4.56 23.31
CA LYS A 26 -27.70 3.16 23.19
C LYS A 26 -28.14 2.78 21.77
N ASN A 27 -28.62 3.74 20.98
CA ASN A 27 -29.04 3.49 19.59
C ASN A 27 -27.86 3.17 18.65
N TYR A 28 -26.63 3.31 19.14
CA TYR A 28 -25.40 3.02 18.40
C TYR A 28 -24.77 1.68 18.80
N GLU A 29 -25.46 0.85 19.59
CA GLU A 29 -25.02 -0.52 19.87
C GLU A 29 -24.79 -1.30 18.56
N GLY A 30 -23.68 -2.05 18.49
CA GLY A 30 -23.25 -2.71 17.25
C GLY A 30 -22.44 -1.82 16.29
N LYS A 31 -22.23 -0.54 16.63
CA LYS A 31 -21.39 0.40 15.87
C LYS A 31 -20.31 1.01 16.76
N TRP A 32 -19.18 1.37 16.15
CA TRP A 32 -18.22 2.23 16.82
C TRP A 32 -18.78 3.65 16.90
N VAL A 33 -18.46 4.37 17.98
CA VAL A 33 -18.85 5.77 18.15
C VAL A 33 -17.61 6.59 18.48
N ILE A 34 -17.41 7.66 17.73
CA ILE A 34 -16.47 8.71 18.11
C ILE A 34 -17.28 9.85 18.71
N LEU A 35 -17.14 10.03 20.02
CA LEU A 35 -17.73 11.13 20.75
C LEU A 35 -16.70 12.25 20.89
N LEU A 36 -16.98 13.39 20.28
CA LEU A 36 -16.19 14.59 20.38
C LEU A 36 -16.81 15.53 21.41
N CYS A 37 -16.04 15.94 22.41
CA CYS A 37 -16.49 16.91 23.41
C CYS A 37 -15.69 18.20 23.30
N ASN A 38 -16.41 19.29 22.99
CA ASN A 38 -15.84 20.62 22.79
C ASN A 38 -16.22 21.53 23.98
N PRO A 39 -15.25 21.94 24.81
CA PRO A 39 -15.52 22.73 26.04
C PRO A 39 -15.71 24.24 25.86
N SER A 40 -15.54 24.81 24.67
CA SER A 40 -15.48 26.26 24.46
C SER A 40 -16.36 26.78 23.31
N GLU A 41 -16.63 28.10 23.32
CA GLU A 41 -17.51 28.81 22.36
C GLU A 41 -17.14 28.56 20.88
N PHE A 42 -18.16 28.49 20.01
CA PHE A 42 -17.97 28.32 18.57
C PHE A 42 -17.24 29.52 17.94
N ASN A 43 -16.01 29.30 17.46
CA ASN A 43 -15.16 30.29 16.81
C ASN A 43 -14.67 29.80 15.42
N ASN A 44 -13.94 30.64 14.68
CA ASN A 44 -13.46 30.30 13.33
C ASN A 44 -12.56 29.05 13.30
N TRP A 45 -11.84 28.77 14.39
CA TRP A 45 -10.99 27.60 14.49
C TRP A 45 -11.83 26.32 14.70
N ARG A 46 -12.87 26.38 15.55
CA ARG A 46 -13.90 25.31 15.70
C ARG A 46 -14.64 25.00 14.39
N LYS A 47 -14.86 26.01 13.56
CA LYS A 47 -15.44 25.82 12.22
C LYS A 47 -14.58 24.89 11.37
N ASN A 48 -13.25 25.02 11.44
CA ASN A 48 -12.33 24.19 10.66
C ASN A 48 -12.24 22.75 11.19
N GLU A 49 -12.35 22.53 12.49
CA GLU A 49 -12.47 21.19 13.09
C GLU A 49 -13.68 20.44 12.53
N ILE A 50 -14.85 21.08 12.57
CA ILE A 50 -16.08 20.45 12.11
C ILE A 50 -16.03 20.22 10.59
N ILE A 51 -15.50 21.18 9.81
CA ILE A 51 -15.29 20.97 8.36
C ILE A 51 -14.37 19.77 8.11
N SER A 52 -13.33 19.59 8.93
CA SER A 52 -12.44 18.43 8.83
C SER A 52 -13.23 17.14 9.05
N LEU A 53 -14.04 17.05 10.10
CA LEU A 53 -14.88 15.86 10.34
C LEU A 53 -15.93 15.62 9.24
N VAL A 54 -16.55 16.68 8.72
CA VAL A 54 -17.52 16.58 7.62
C VAL A 54 -16.89 15.94 6.40
N LYS A 55 -15.63 16.28 6.07
CA LYS A 55 -14.90 15.67 4.95
C LYS A 55 -14.64 14.17 5.15
N TYR A 56 -14.42 13.73 6.39
CA TYR A 56 -14.14 12.32 6.72
C TYR A 56 -15.37 11.52 7.15
N ALA A 57 -16.54 12.15 7.29
CA ALA A 57 -17.74 11.48 7.83
C ALA A 57 -18.16 10.24 7.02
N LYS A 58 -17.94 10.25 5.70
CA LYS A 58 -18.18 9.08 4.85
C LYS A 58 -17.24 7.93 5.19
N ALA A 59 -15.95 8.21 5.34
CA ALA A 59 -14.92 7.21 5.66
C ALA A 59 -15.17 6.56 7.04
N PHE A 60 -15.61 7.33 8.04
CA PHE A 60 -16.03 6.77 9.34
C PHE A 60 -17.23 5.83 9.19
N LYS A 61 -18.25 6.22 8.42
CA LYS A 61 -19.42 5.37 8.17
C LYS A 61 -19.06 4.07 7.45
N GLU A 62 -18.16 4.12 6.46
CA GLU A 62 -17.65 2.95 5.75
C GLU A 62 -16.93 1.97 6.69
N LYS A 63 -16.35 2.46 7.80
CA LYS A 63 -15.76 1.63 8.87
C LYS A 63 -16.74 1.29 10.00
N ASN A 64 -18.06 1.30 9.76
CA ASN A 64 -19.09 1.06 10.78
C ASN A 64 -18.93 1.95 12.04
N THR A 65 -18.50 3.20 11.83
CA THR A 65 -18.26 4.19 12.89
C THR A 65 -19.16 5.40 12.70
N GLU A 66 -19.82 5.83 13.78
CA GLU A 66 -20.66 7.01 13.80
C GLU A 66 -19.96 8.15 14.56
N LEU A 67 -20.06 9.36 14.02
CA LEU A 67 -19.55 10.57 14.67
C LEU A 67 -20.66 11.22 15.49
N ILE A 68 -20.35 11.65 16.72
CA ILE A 68 -21.24 12.45 17.56
C ILE A 68 -20.42 13.59 18.14
N THR A 69 -20.90 14.83 18.01
CA THR A 69 -20.24 15.99 18.63
C THR A 69 -21.10 16.55 19.74
N LEU A 70 -20.51 16.87 20.89
CA LEU A 70 -21.14 17.60 21.99
C LEU A 70 -20.79 19.08 21.89
N SER A 71 -21.79 19.94 21.98
CA SER A 71 -21.62 21.39 22.09
C SER A 71 -21.99 21.86 23.50
N MET A 72 -21.01 22.40 24.23
CA MET A 72 -21.23 23.02 25.54
C MET A 72 -21.42 24.54 25.45
N ASP A 73 -21.67 25.08 24.25
CA ASP A 73 -21.77 26.52 24.01
C ASP A 73 -23.05 27.12 24.60
N LYS A 74 -22.90 27.91 25.68
CA LYS A 74 -24.01 28.55 26.39
C LYS A 74 -24.74 29.63 25.56
N LYS A 75 -24.19 30.08 24.42
CA LYS A 75 -24.84 31.07 23.54
C LYS A 75 -25.92 30.41 22.69
N ALA A 76 -27.18 30.65 23.06
CA ALA A 76 -28.35 30.13 22.36
C ALA A 76 -28.38 30.45 20.85
N SER A 77 -27.75 31.56 20.41
CA SER A 77 -27.67 31.96 19.00
C SER A 77 -26.86 31.01 18.12
N HIS A 78 -25.83 30.34 18.65
CA HIS A 78 -24.99 29.42 17.88
C HIS A 78 -25.68 28.08 17.64
N LEU A 79 -26.36 27.55 18.64
CA LEU A 79 -27.21 26.37 18.47
C LEU A 79 -28.41 26.66 17.57
N GLN A 80 -29.06 27.83 17.69
CA GLN A 80 -30.11 28.22 16.73
C GLN A 80 -29.61 28.25 15.29
N TRP A 81 -28.39 28.73 15.04
CA TRP A 81 -27.77 28.65 13.72
C TRP A 81 -27.63 27.20 13.22
N PHE A 82 -27.13 26.29 14.06
CA PHE A 82 -27.04 24.86 13.73
C PHE A 82 -28.41 24.19 13.52
N TYR A 83 -29.39 24.44 14.40
CA TYR A 83 -30.76 23.93 14.29
C TYR A 83 -31.54 24.50 13.10
N ALA A 84 -31.21 25.73 12.67
CA ALA A 84 -31.83 26.38 11.52
C ALA A 84 -31.24 25.92 10.16
N GLY A 85 -30.43 24.85 10.14
CA GLY A 85 -29.93 24.25 8.89
C GLY A 85 -28.67 24.92 8.35
N ALA A 86 -27.81 25.45 9.22
CA ALA A 86 -26.54 26.04 8.85
C ALA A 86 -25.71 25.16 7.90
N ARG A 87 -25.41 25.71 6.72
CA ARG A 87 -24.39 25.17 5.82
C ARG A 87 -23.02 25.70 6.25
N LEU A 88 -22.08 24.80 6.51
CA LEU A 88 -20.68 25.18 6.69
C LEU A 88 -20.08 25.45 5.30
N GLY A 89 -20.39 26.63 4.74
CA GLY A 89 -20.14 26.90 3.32
C GLY A 89 -21.14 26.16 2.43
N SER A 90 -20.68 25.19 1.64
CA SER A 90 -21.53 24.37 0.74
C SER A 90 -21.89 23.00 1.32
N TYR A 91 -21.37 22.62 2.49
CA TYR A 91 -21.52 21.27 3.04
C TYR A 91 -22.70 21.16 4.03
N ALA A 92 -23.47 20.07 3.90
CA ALA A 92 -24.47 19.66 4.88
C ALA A 92 -23.80 18.89 6.04
N MET A 93 -24.33 19.03 7.26
CA MET A 93 -23.80 18.34 8.44
C MET A 93 -24.22 16.85 8.46
N PRO A 94 -23.29 15.88 8.37
CA PRO A 94 -23.64 14.46 8.21
C PRO A 94 -23.81 13.70 9.54
N PHE A 95 -23.56 14.35 10.67
CA PHE A 95 -23.64 13.79 12.02
C PHE A 95 -24.29 14.78 13.02
N PRO A 96 -24.85 14.27 14.15
CA PRO A 96 -25.50 15.13 15.13
C PRO A 96 -24.50 15.97 15.93
N ILE A 97 -24.92 17.21 16.23
CA ILE A 97 -24.34 18.04 17.28
C ILE A 97 -25.32 18.07 18.43
N VAL A 98 -24.96 17.42 19.53
CA VAL A 98 -25.73 17.28 20.76
C VAL A 98 -25.61 18.55 21.60
N ASP A 99 -26.75 19.03 22.09
CA ASP A 99 -26.83 20.14 23.04
C ASP A 99 -26.44 19.66 24.44
N ASP A 100 -25.26 20.09 24.90
CA ASP A 100 -24.75 19.83 26.25
C ASP A 100 -24.39 21.15 26.97
N ARG A 101 -25.22 22.18 26.83
CA ARG A 101 -24.98 23.52 27.41
C ARG A 101 -24.78 23.55 28.93
N LEU A 102 -25.31 22.55 29.63
CA LEU A 102 -25.16 22.39 31.08
C LEU A 102 -23.88 21.60 31.45
N GLY A 103 -23.19 21.05 30.44
CA GLY A 103 -22.01 20.23 30.55
C GLY A 103 -22.26 18.93 31.32
N GLU A 104 -23.49 18.43 31.29
CA GLU A 104 -23.89 17.25 32.05
C GLU A 104 -23.29 15.99 31.42
N ILE A 105 -23.32 15.90 30.09
CA ILE A 105 -22.74 14.77 29.36
C ILE A 105 -21.22 14.85 29.41
N GLY A 106 -20.63 16.01 29.16
CA GLY A 106 -19.18 16.23 29.26
C GLY A 106 -18.62 15.82 30.62
N LYS A 107 -19.33 16.13 31.72
CA LYS A 107 -18.95 15.69 33.09
C LYS A 107 -18.94 14.18 33.26
N LEU A 108 -19.87 13.45 32.64
CA LEU A 108 -19.88 11.98 32.69
C LEU A 108 -18.61 11.38 32.07
N TYR A 109 -18.09 12.03 31.02
CA TYR A 109 -16.85 11.65 30.34
C TYR A 109 -15.60 12.30 30.95
N GLY A 110 -15.72 12.99 32.09
CA GLY A 110 -14.59 13.59 32.80
C GLY A 110 -14.02 14.85 32.16
N VAL A 111 -14.79 15.52 31.30
CA VAL A 111 -14.41 16.80 30.68
C VAL A 111 -14.72 17.95 31.64
N GLU A 112 -13.75 18.85 31.86
CA GLU A 112 -13.92 20.02 32.72
C GLU A 112 -14.80 21.07 32.05
N THR A 113 -15.68 21.69 32.84
CA THR A 113 -16.74 22.60 32.36
C THR A 113 -16.64 24.01 32.99
N SER A 114 -15.52 24.31 33.63
CA SER A 114 -15.28 25.62 34.25
C SER A 114 -15.03 26.70 33.19
N GLU A 115 -15.25 27.98 33.51
CA GLU A 115 -14.97 29.09 32.59
C GLU A 115 -13.48 29.21 32.21
N ASN A 116 -12.59 28.52 32.94
CA ASN A 116 -11.16 28.43 32.66
C ASN A 116 -10.75 27.09 32.00
N ALA A 117 -11.71 26.27 31.54
CA ALA A 117 -11.42 24.99 30.90
C ALA A 117 -10.54 25.16 29.65
N SER A 118 -9.67 24.18 29.38
CA SER A 118 -8.76 24.22 28.22
C SER A 118 -9.55 24.30 26.91
N THR A 119 -8.99 24.96 25.89
CA THR A 119 -9.63 25.06 24.55
C THR A 119 -9.52 23.75 23.75
N GLU A 120 -9.14 22.65 24.38
CA GLU A 120 -8.79 21.39 23.73
C GLU A 120 -10.03 20.59 23.38
N THR A 121 -9.92 19.76 22.35
CA THR A 121 -10.97 18.84 21.94
C THR A 121 -10.73 17.50 22.60
N HIS A 122 -11.70 17.01 23.36
CA HIS A 122 -11.65 15.69 23.99
C HIS A 122 -12.33 14.68 23.08
N LEU A 123 -11.64 13.57 22.81
CA LEU A 123 -12.10 12.52 21.91
C LEU A 123 -12.23 11.21 22.67
N PHE A 124 -13.35 10.54 22.47
CA PHE A 124 -13.62 9.22 23.05
C PHE A 124 -14.01 8.28 21.92
N ILE A 125 -13.26 7.19 21.76
CA ILE A 125 -13.57 6.09 20.86
C ILE A 125 -14.28 5.02 21.68
N ILE A 126 -15.54 4.79 21.34
CA ILE A 126 -16.45 3.85 22.02
C ILE A 126 -16.68 2.66 21.08
N THR A 127 -16.58 1.46 21.63
CA THR A 127 -16.76 0.19 20.92
C THR A 127 -18.25 -0.13 20.63
N PRO A 128 -18.53 -1.11 19.74
CA PRO A 128 -19.86 -1.67 19.52
C PRO A 128 -20.61 -2.16 20.76
N ASP A 129 -19.91 -2.66 21.79
CA ASP A 129 -20.47 -3.09 23.08
C ASP A 129 -20.59 -1.94 24.11
N GLN A 130 -20.41 -0.70 23.66
CA GLN A 130 -20.51 0.52 24.47
C GLN A 130 -19.49 0.59 25.62
N THR A 131 -18.26 0.17 25.36
CA THR A 131 -17.12 0.37 26.27
C THR A 131 -16.14 1.39 25.69
N LEU A 132 -15.38 2.08 26.54
CA LEU A 132 -14.38 3.04 26.09
C LEU A 132 -13.14 2.29 25.58
N ALA A 133 -12.84 2.39 24.28
CA ALA A 133 -11.64 1.80 23.69
C ALA A 133 -10.40 2.68 23.86
N LYS A 134 -10.56 3.99 23.67
CA LYS A 134 -9.47 4.96 23.78
C LYS A 134 -10.04 6.36 24.01
N SER A 135 -9.30 7.19 24.73
CA SER A 135 -9.59 8.61 24.87
C SER A 135 -8.31 9.43 24.77
N PHE A 136 -8.40 10.60 24.14
CA PHE A 136 -7.27 11.53 24.08
C PHE A 136 -7.76 12.97 23.97
N THR A 137 -6.90 13.91 24.33
CA THR A 137 -7.16 15.34 24.30
C THR A 137 -6.25 15.96 23.26
N VAL A 138 -6.81 16.80 22.39
CA VAL A 138 -6.08 17.39 21.26
C VAL A 138 -6.15 18.91 21.31
N PRO A 139 -5.02 19.61 21.45
CA PRO A 139 -4.94 21.03 21.16
C PRO A 139 -4.96 21.23 19.65
N ASN A 140 -5.79 22.13 19.14
CA ASN A 140 -5.80 22.48 17.71
C ASN A 140 -6.16 21.32 16.75
N PHE A 141 -7.23 20.57 17.03
CA PHE A 141 -7.81 19.57 16.14
C PHE A 141 -8.13 20.13 14.73
N GLY A 142 -7.91 19.31 13.70
CA GLY A 142 -8.00 19.67 12.29
C GLY A 142 -7.74 18.44 11.42
N ILE A 143 -7.61 18.62 10.10
CA ILE A 143 -7.45 17.51 9.15
C ILE A 143 -6.34 16.51 9.55
N PRO A 144 -5.12 16.93 9.93
CA PRO A 144 -4.05 16.00 10.33
C PRO A 144 -4.46 15.11 11.53
N GLN A 145 -5.17 15.69 12.49
CA GLN A 145 -5.60 14.99 13.69
C GLN A 145 -6.80 14.07 13.44
N VAL A 146 -7.63 14.36 12.43
CA VAL A 146 -8.66 13.42 11.94
C VAL A 146 -8.02 12.21 11.27
N GLY A 147 -6.92 12.39 10.53
CA GLY A 147 -6.11 11.29 10.00
C GLY A 147 -5.55 10.38 11.11
N GLN A 148 -4.94 10.95 12.15
CA GLN A 148 -4.45 10.18 13.30
C GLN A 148 -5.58 9.47 14.06
N LEU A 149 -6.74 10.10 14.19
CA LEU A 149 -7.94 9.49 14.76
C LEU A 149 -8.40 8.28 13.94
N MET A 150 -8.34 8.35 12.60
CA MET A 150 -8.63 7.22 11.72
C MET A 150 -7.63 6.06 11.86
N THR A 151 -6.34 6.37 12.01
CA THR A 151 -5.31 5.35 12.27
C THR A 151 -5.57 4.65 13.60
N HIS A 152 -5.85 5.41 14.66
CA HIS A 152 -6.18 4.84 15.97
C HIS A 152 -7.46 3.99 15.94
N LEU A 153 -8.50 4.46 15.25
CA LEU A 153 -9.73 3.71 15.06
C LEU A 153 -9.47 2.38 14.34
N THR A 154 -8.69 2.41 13.26
CA THR A 154 -8.39 1.21 12.46
C THR A 154 -7.63 0.18 13.28
N ALA A 155 -6.56 0.59 13.98
CA ALA A 155 -5.81 -0.31 14.86
C ALA A 155 -6.68 -0.93 15.97
N LEU A 156 -7.62 -0.15 16.53
CA LEU A 156 -8.57 -0.65 17.52
C LEU A 156 -9.58 -1.62 16.90
N GLN A 157 -10.06 -1.35 15.68
CA GLN A 157 -10.99 -2.22 14.96
C GLN A 157 -10.35 -3.54 14.55
N ASP A 158 -9.08 -3.52 14.16
CA ASP A 158 -8.31 -4.72 13.84
C ASP A 158 -8.07 -5.58 15.08
N GLY A 159 -7.81 -4.97 16.24
CA GLY A 159 -7.67 -5.66 17.53
C GLY A 159 -9.00 -6.07 18.20
N TYR A 160 -10.13 -5.49 17.79
CA TYR A 160 -11.48 -5.77 18.32
C TYR A 160 -12.23 -6.81 17.50
N ARG A 161 -11.55 -7.55 16.63
CA ARG A 161 -12.14 -8.74 15.99
C ARG A 161 -12.65 -9.67 17.10
N PRO A 162 -13.93 -10.11 17.07
CA PRO A 162 -14.34 -11.24 17.88
C PRO A 162 -13.36 -12.37 17.61
N GLN A 163 -12.86 -13.06 18.65
CA GLN A 163 -12.04 -14.24 18.42
C GLN A 163 -12.85 -15.22 17.56
N ILE A 164 -12.41 -15.42 16.33
CA ILE A 164 -13.10 -16.27 15.35
C ILE A 164 -12.78 -17.72 15.73
N GLN A 165 -13.71 -18.36 16.44
CA GLN A 165 -13.64 -19.79 16.76
C GLN A 165 -14.32 -20.68 15.72
N SER A 166 -14.46 -20.25 14.46
CA SER A 166 -15.05 -21.11 13.43
C SER A 166 -14.43 -20.90 12.06
N LEU A 167 -13.93 -22.01 11.49
CA LEU A 167 -13.30 -22.17 10.17
C LEU A 167 -14.14 -21.75 8.95
N GLU A 168 -15.38 -21.27 9.13
CA GLU A 168 -16.31 -21.00 8.02
C GLU A 168 -16.38 -19.53 7.57
N ASN A 169 -15.63 -18.60 8.18
CA ASN A 169 -15.62 -17.19 7.78
C ASN A 169 -14.20 -16.65 7.59
N GLN A 170 -13.42 -17.23 6.67
CA GLN A 170 -12.20 -16.61 6.18
C GLN A 170 -12.54 -15.60 5.06
N PRO A 171 -11.90 -14.41 5.02
CA PRO A 171 -12.00 -13.55 3.84
C PRO A 171 -11.47 -14.32 2.62
N PRO A 172 -12.06 -14.15 1.43
CA PRO A 172 -11.53 -14.75 0.21
C PRO A 172 -10.07 -14.29 0.00
N GLY A 173 -9.15 -15.23 -0.24
CA GLY A 173 -7.73 -14.94 -0.47
C GLY A 173 -6.75 -15.32 0.65
N THR A 174 -7.19 -15.91 1.76
CA THR A 174 -6.28 -16.47 2.77
C THR A 174 -6.15 -17.98 2.63
N ASN A 175 -4.93 -18.48 2.42
CA ASN A 175 -4.63 -19.89 2.57
C ASN A 175 -4.53 -20.19 4.08
N PRO A 176 -5.39 -21.06 4.65
CA PRO A 176 -5.41 -21.32 6.09
C PRO A 176 -4.14 -22.00 6.63
N LEU A 177 -3.23 -22.41 5.74
CA LEU A 177 -1.91 -22.95 6.07
C LEU A 177 -0.82 -21.88 6.15
N CYS A 178 -1.11 -20.64 5.72
CA CYS A 178 -0.18 -19.53 5.75
C CYS A 178 -0.56 -18.56 6.88
N ASP A 179 0.42 -18.16 7.68
CA ASP A 179 0.22 -17.21 8.78
C ASP A 179 0.22 -15.74 8.30
N ASN A 180 0.60 -15.49 7.04
CA ASN A 180 0.71 -14.15 6.46
C ASN A 180 -0.47 -13.80 5.54
N VAL A 181 -0.82 -12.52 5.50
CA VAL A 181 -1.75 -11.94 4.53
C VAL A 181 -0.92 -11.30 3.42
N PRO A 182 -1.01 -11.77 2.16
CA PRO A 182 -0.23 -11.19 1.09
C PRO A 182 -0.64 -9.74 0.80
N ILE A 183 0.34 -8.89 0.48
CA ILE A 183 0.14 -7.45 0.20
C ILE A 183 0.32 -7.11 -1.27
N VAL A 184 -0.19 -5.96 -1.70
CA VAL A 184 -0.13 -5.50 -3.08
C VAL A 184 0.46 -4.10 -3.16
N GLY A 185 1.37 -3.86 -4.11
CA GLY A 185 1.95 -2.53 -4.30
C GLY A 185 2.49 -2.25 -5.69
N GLU A 186 2.96 -1.02 -5.90
CA GLU A 186 3.53 -0.60 -7.18
C GLU A 186 4.81 0.20 -6.97
N TYR A 187 5.81 -0.04 -7.82
CA TYR A 187 6.82 0.99 -8.08
C TYR A 187 6.18 2.12 -8.89
N VAL A 188 6.47 3.36 -8.49
CA VAL A 188 5.96 4.57 -9.13
C VAL A 188 7.15 5.37 -9.64
N LEU A 189 7.46 5.20 -10.93
CA LEU A 189 8.49 5.94 -11.64
C LEU A 189 7.86 7.09 -12.42
N GLY A 190 8.08 8.31 -11.93
CA GLY A 190 7.60 9.54 -12.54
C GLY A 190 6.37 10.12 -11.83
N ASN A 191 5.38 10.57 -12.61
CA ASN A 191 4.23 11.30 -12.09
C ASN A 191 3.19 10.33 -11.47
N PRO A 192 2.77 10.53 -10.19
CA PRO A 192 1.90 9.60 -9.47
C PRO A 192 0.38 9.84 -9.69
N ASN A 193 -0.04 10.76 -10.56
CA ASN A 193 -1.44 11.21 -10.66
C ASN A 193 -2.48 10.10 -10.89
N ASN A 194 -2.09 8.96 -11.46
CA ASN A 194 -3.00 7.87 -11.78
C ASN A 194 -2.92 6.73 -10.76
N VAL A 195 -2.05 6.80 -9.76
CA VAL A 195 -1.96 5.78 -8.71
C VAL A 195 -3.26 5.79 -7.91
N ASP A 196 -3.92 4.63 -7.83
CA ASP A 196 -5.12 4.46 -7.00
C ASP A 196 -4.73 3.82 -5.66
N ALA A 197 -4.69 4.65 -4.62
CA ALA A 197 -4.28 4.26 -3.27
C ALA A 197 -5.17 3.17 -2.65
N LEU A 198 -6.40 2.97 -3.13
CA LEU A 198 -7.33 1.98 -2.58
C LEU A 198 -7.03 0.56 -3.10
N LEU A 199 -6.34 0.44 -4.23
CA LEU A 199 -5.92 -0.85 -4.78
C LEU A 199 -4.71 -1.43 -4.04
N LEU A 200 -3.97 -0.60 -3.31
CA LEU A 200 -2.61 -0.90 -2.86
C LEU A 200 -2.49 -0.86 -1.33
N ASP A 201 -1.58 -1.69 -0.81
CA ASP A 201 -1.10 -1.69 0.57
C ASP A 201 0.18 -0.85 0.70
N PHE A 202 0.99 -0.81 -0.37
CA PHE A 202 2.21 -0.02 -0.41
C PHE A 202 2.51 0.56 -1.79
N VAL A 203 3.30 1.62 -1.83
CA VAL A 203 3.87 2.23 -3.04
C VAL A 203 5.35 2.53 -2.82
N ILE A 204 6.16 2.30 -3.85
CA ILE A 204 7.60 2.57 -3.82
C ILE A 204 7.92 3.70 -4.79
N TYR A 205 8.35 4.85 -4.28
CA TYR A 205 8.80 5.95 -5.14
C TYR A 205 10.11 5.56 -5.84
N ALA A 206 10.10 5.57 -7.17
CA ALA A 206 11.27 5.27 -8.00
C ALA A 206 11.77 6.57 -8.69
N PHE A 207 12.96 7.07 -8.42
CA PHE A 207 13.92 6.67 -7.39
C PHE A 207 14.59 7.90 -6.75
N ALA A 208 15.17 7.70 -5.57
CA ALA A 208 16.31 8.47 -5.10
C ALA A 208 17.62 7.87 -5.65
N LEU A 209 18.59 8.73 -5.94
CA LEU A 209 19.94 8.37 -6.41
C LEU A 209 20.99 8.85 -5.40
N ILE A 210 22.12 8.16 -5.37
CA ILE A 210 23.26 8.49 -4.52
C ILE A 210 24.19 9.44 -5.29
N ASN A 211 24.41 10.63 -4.76
CA ASN A 211 25.37 11.59 -5.28
C ASN A 211 26.81 11.17 -4.94
N ALA A 212 27.79 11.75 -5.66
CA ALA A 212 29.21 11.47 -5.43
C ALA A 212 29.69 11.82 -4.00
N ASP A 213 28.99 12.72 -3.31
CA ASP A 213 29.26 13.09 -1.91
C ASP A 213 28.51 12.22 -0.88
N GLY A 214 27.75 11.23 -1.34
CA GLY A 214 26.95 10.33 -0.52
C GLY A 214 25.57 10.87 -0.11
N THR A 215 25.19 12.08 -0.53
CA THR A 215 23.83 12.59 -0.33
C THR A 215 22.83 11.92 -1.28
N LEU A 216 21.55 11.90 -0.90
CA LEU A 216 20.48 11.41 -1.76
C LEU A 216 19.79 12.56 -2.48
N GLN A 217 19.36 12.31 -3.72
CA GLN A 217 18.52 13.21 -4.49
C GLN A 217 17.42 12.43 -5.22
N VAL A 218 16.22 13.00 -5.30
CA VAL A 218 15.15 12.47 -6.16
C VAL A 218 15.00 13.34 -7.39
N TYR A 219 14.47 12.76 -8.48
CA TYR A 219 14.16 13.54 -9.68
C TYR A 219 13.12 14.65 -9.42
N SER A 220 12.12 14.37 -8.58
CA SER A 220 11.03 15.31 -8.28
C SER A 220 10.54 15.12 -6.84
N GLU A 221 10.97 16.01 -5.94
CA GLU A 221 10.43 16.05 -4.57
C GLU A 221 8.92 16.31 -4.56
N ARG A 222 8.42 17.02 -5.58
CA ARG A 222 6.98 17.23 -5.77
C ARG A 222 6.26 15.90 -5.95
N TYR A 223 6.76 15.01 -6.81
CA TYR A 223 6.13 13.70 -7.04
C TYR A 223 6.22 12.82 -5.81
N LEU A 224 7.32 12.86 -5.07
CA LEU A 224 7.43 12.17 -3.78
C LEU A 224 6.36 12.68 -2.78
N ARG A 225 6.19 14.00 -2.65
CA ARG A 225 5.15 14.58 -1.78
C ARG A 225 3.74 14.25 -2.24
N GLU A 226 3.48 14.25 -3.55
CA GLU A 226 2.19 13.83 -4.12
C GLU A 226 1.90 12.35 -3.82
N LEU A 227 2.91 11.47 -3.89
CA LEU A 227 2.78 10.07 -3.52
C LEU A 227 2.51 9.89 -2.02
N VAL A 228 3.23 10.62 -1.15
CA VAL A 228 2.96 10.62 0.30
C VAL A 228 1.55 11.11 0.61
N ASN A 229 1.04 12.10 -0.13
CA ASN A 229 -0.31 12.61 0.03
C ASN A 229 -1.42 11.59 -0.29
N LEU A 230 -1.12 10.48 -0.97
CA LEU A 230 -2.09 9.39 -1.16
C LEU A 230 -2.52 8.75 0.17
N LYS A 231 -1.73 8.90 1.24
CA LYS A 231 -2.14 8.55 2.61
C LYS A 231 -3.37 9.33 3.09
N LEU A 232 -3.71 10.46 2.45
CA LEU A 232 -4.95 11.18 2.73
C LEU A 232 -6.19 10.42 2.24
N GLU A 233 -6.04 9.59 1.20
CA GLU A 233 -7.08 8.75 0.62
C GLU A 233 -7.10 7.36 1.26
N ASN A 234 -5.92 6.76 1.45
CA ASN A 234 -5.75 5.50 2.18
C ASN A 234 -4.75 5.67 3.34
N PRO A 235 -5.20 5.94 4.58
CA PRO A 235 -4.31 6.13 5.73
C PRO A 235 -3.46 4.91 6.12
N ASN A 236 -3.78 3.73 5.58
CA ASN A 236 -3.02 2.50 5.80
C ASN A 236 -1.97 2.26 4.71
N LEU A 237 -1.94 3.08 3.64
CA LEU A 237 -0.97 2.95 2.56
C LEU A 237 0.44 3.21 3.09
N LEU A 238 1.36 2.28 2.82
CA LEU A 238 2.78 2.45 3.10
C LEU A 238 3.47 3.13 1.90
N VAL A 239 4.27 4.16 2.15
CA VAL A 239 4.98 4.93 1.13
C VAL A 239 6.48 4.80 1.40
N ILE A 240 7.15 4.11 0.49
CA ILE A 240 8.55 3.68 0.61
C ILE A 240 9.41 4.47 -0.38
N LEU A 241 10.60 4.89 0.03
CA LEU A 241 11.57 5.49 -0.90
C LEU A 241 12.46 4.42 -1.51
N GLY A 242 12.32 4.17 -2.82
CA GLY A 242 13.25 3.35 -3.59
C GLY A 242 14.53 4.12 -3.86
N ILE A 243 15.68 3.53 -3.52
CA ILE A 243 17.00 4.09 -3.78
C ILE A 243 17.71 3.18 -4.77
N GLY A 244 18.16 3.73 -5.90
CA GLY A 244 18.92 2.99 -6.91
C GLY A 244 18.23 2.87 -8.26
N GLY A 245 18.06 1.62 -8.70
CA GLY A 245 17.61 1.22 -10.03
C GLY A 245 18.77 0.99 -11.01
N TRP A 246 18.46 0.37 -12.15
CA TRP A 246 19.42 0.04 -13.20
C TRP A 246 20.35 1.21 -13.58
N GLY A 247 21.65 1.02 -13.38
CA GLY A 247 22.69 2.02 -13.69
C GLY A 247 22.95 3.06 -12.61
N ALA A 248 22.24 3.01 -11.47
CA ALA A 248 22.51 3.88 -10.33
C ALA A 248 23.77 3.43 -9.58
N ASP A 249 24.83 4.25 -9.64
CA ASP A 249 26.10 4.00 -8.96
C ASP A 249 26.08 4.53 -7.51
N GLY A 250 27.12 4.21 -6.74
CA GLY A 250 27.37 4.73 -5.39
C GLY A 250 27.21 3.70 -4.27
N PHE A 251 26.45 2.62 -4.49
CA PHE A 251 26.25 1.58 -3.47
C PHE A 251 27.53 0.88 -3.02
N SER A 252 28.40 0.50 -3.96
CA SER A 252 29.66 -0.18 -3.60
C SER A 252 30.56 0.69 -2.72
N ASP A 253 30.54 2.01 -2.90
CA ASP A 253 31.27 2.94 -2.01
C ASP A 253 30.54 3.16 -0.67
N ALA A 254 29.22 3.31 -0.70
CA ALA A 254 28.39 3.42 0.50
C ALA A 254 28.57 2.19 1.43
N ALA A 255 28.65 0.99 0.85
CA ALA A 255 28.77 -0.26 1.58
C ALA A 255 30.18 -0.53 2.16
N LEU A 256 31.23 0.13 1.63
CA LEU A 256 32.63 -0.29 1.78
C LEU A 256 33.17 -0.29 3.22
N THR A 257 32.82 0.71 4.02
CA THR A 257 33.41 0.92 5.36
C THR A 257 32.31 1.13 6.40
N PRO A 258 32.58 0.88 7.70
CA PRO A 258 31.62 1.22 8.75
C PRO A 258 31.15 2.68 8.69
N SER A 259 32.09 3.61 8.48
CA SER A 259 31.79 5.04 8.38
C SER A 259 30.89 5.39 7.19
N SER A 260 31.15 4.82 6.01
CA SER A 260 30.33 5.06 4.82
C SER A 260 28.94 4.45 4.97
N ARG A 261 28.82 3.25 5.55
CA ARG A 261 27.54 2.58 5.78
C ARG A 261 26.63 3.39 6.71
N TYR A 262 27.16 3.83 7.85
CA TYR A 262 26.38 4.65 8.77
C TYR A 262 26.14 6.07 8.25
N ALA A 263 27.00 6.61 7.36
CA ALA A 263 26.72 7.87 6.68
C ALA A 263 25.52 7.72 5.74
N PHE A 264 25.50 6.66 4.92
CA PHE A 264 24.36 6.33 4.06
C PHE A 264 23.09 6.09 4.88
N ALA A 265 23.13 5.28 5.93
CA ALA A 265 21.96 4.98 6.76
C ALA A 265 21.36 6.24 7.42
N ARG A 266 22.19 7.18 7.88
CA ARG A 266 21.72 8.47 8.42
C ARG A 266 21.12 9.37 7.35
N GLU A 267 21.66 9.35 6.14
CA GLU A 267 21.08 10.09 5.02
C GLU A 267 19.71 9.52 4.66
N VAL A 268 19.55 8.19 4.62
CA VAL A 268 18.24 7.53 4.44
C VAL A 268 17.28 7.95 5.55
N GLN A 269 17.70 7.90 6.82
CA GLN A 269 16.87 8.33 7.95
C GLN A 269 16.41 9.79 7.82
N ARG A 270 17.27 10.68 7.32
CA ARG A 270 16.91 12.09 7.06
C ARG A 270 15.72 12.16 6.11
N TRP A 271 15.76 11.44 4.99
CA TRP A 271 14.67 11.41 4.01
C TRP A 271 13.40 10.78 4.56
N VAL A 272 13.52 9.64 5.26
CA VAL A 272 12.39 8.96 5.91
C VAL A 272 11.66 9.93 6.85
N ASN A 273 12.40 10.66 7.69
CA ASN A 273 11.84 11.62 8.63
C ASN A 273 11.27 12.88 7.93
N GLU A 274 12.00 13.44 6.96
CA GLU A 274 11.61 14.68 6.28
C GLU A 274 10.31 14.52 5.47
N TYR A 275 10.12 13.36 4.84
CA TYR A 275 8.97 13.07 3.99
C TYR A 275 7.91 12.22 4.67
N THR A 276 8.13 11.81 5.93
CA THR A 276 7.21 10.92 6.69
C THR A 276 6.92 9.61 5.95
N LEU A 277 7.99 9.01 5.42
CA LEU A 277 7.95 7.74 4.71
C LEU A 277 7.89 6.60 5.73
N ASP A 278 7.36 5.46 5.30
CA ASP A 278 7.30 4.27 6.16
C ASP A 278 8.57 3.42 6.09
N GLY A 279 9.47 3.75 5.17
CA GLY A 279 10.76 3.09 5.06
C GLY A 279 11.48 3.30 3.74
N VAL A 280 12.36 2.36 3.41
CA VAL A 280 13.26 2.38 2.26
C VAL A 280 13.24 1.05 1.51
N ASP A 281 13.41 1.14 0.20
CA ASP A 281 13.68 0.01 -0.68
C ASP A 281 15.07 0.19 -1.32
N ILE A 282 15.91 -0.83 -1.27
CA ILE A 282 17.26 -0.81 -1.81
C ILE A 282 17.31 -1.59 -3.11
N ASP A 283 17.48 -0.87 -4.21
CA ASP A 283 17.55 -1.42 -5.56
C ASP A 283 18.97 -1.24 -6.14
N TRP A 284 19.91 -2.01 -5.59
CA TRP A 284 21.29 -2.05 -6.07
C TRP A 284 21.39 -3.09 -7.18
N GLU A 285 21.63 -2.64 -8.42
CA GLU A 285 21.69 -3.51 -9.60
C GLU A 285 23.11 -3.63 -10.23
N TYR A 286 24.00 -4.54 -9.77
CA TYR A 286 23.86 -5.47 -8.65
C TYR A 286 25.15 -5.57 -7.81
N PRO A 287 25.10 -5.95 -6.52
CA PRO A 287 26.28 -6.25 -5.73
C PRO A 287 27.25 -7.18 -6.48
N GLY A 288 28.52 -6.79 -6.57
CA GLY A 288 29.54 -7.60 -7.24
C GLY A 288 29.44 -7.70 -8.77
N SER A 289 28.52 -6.96 -9.41
CA SER A 289 28.34 -6.94 -10.87
C SER A 289 28.44 -5.52 -11.43
N SER A 290 29.26 -5.34 -12.48
CA SER A 290 29.32 -4.10 -13.26
C SER A 290 28.45 -4.14 -14.54
N ALA A 291 27.46 -5.04 -14.63
CA ALA A 291 26.66 -5.21 -15.84
C ALA A 291 25.96 -3.91 -16.29
N ALA A 292 25.51 -3.10 -15.34
CA ALA A 292 24.89 -1.79 -15.60
C ALA A 292 25.90 -0.65 -15.80
N GLY A 293 27.20 -0.94 -15.83
CA GLY A 293 28.27 0.07 -15.90
C GLY A 293 28.60 0.76 -14.57
N ILE A 294 28.05 0.27 -13.46
CA ILE A 294 28.29 0.77 -12.10
C ILE A 294 29.55 0.20 -11.48
N LYS A 295 30.05 0.83 -10.41
CA LYS A 295 31.16 0.29 -9.63
C LYS A 295 30.74 -0.95 -8.87
N SER A 296 31.56 -1.99 -8.95
CA SER A 296 31.38 -3.21 -8.14
C SER A 296 32.71 -3.74 -7.60
N ARG A 297 32.63 -4.43 -6.47
CA ARG A 297 33.73 -5.07 -5.76
C ARG A 297 33.33 -6.49 -5.36
N ARG A 298 34.30 -7.37 -5.15
CA ARG A 298 34.00 -8.73 -4.66
C ARG A 298 33.43 -8.67 -3.24
N GLU A 299 33.89 -7.72 -2.46
CA GLU A 299 33.49 -7.45 -1.08
C GLU A 299 32.04 -6.96 -0.99
N ASP A 300 31.41 -6.52 -2.09
CA ASP A 300 30.01 -6.09 -2.11
C ASP A 300 29.07 -7.16 -1.57
N LYS A 301 29.40 -8.45 -1.74
CA LYS A 301 28.61 -9.57 -1.21
C LYS A 301 28.41 -9.49 0.30
N GLU A 302 29.48 -9.28 1.05
CA GLU A 302 29.44 -9.18 2.51
C GLU A 302 29.07 -7.77 2.96
N ASN A 303 29.56 -6.76 2.23
CA ASN A 303 29.30 -5.36 2.54
C ASN A 303 27.82 -5.00 2.36
N PHE A 304 27.09 -5.65 1.46
CA PHE A 304 25.66 -5.41 1.29
C PHE A 304 24.87 -5.83 2.53
N THR A 305 25.16 -7.02 3.09
CA THR A 305 24.60 -7.45 4.39
C THR A 305 24.89 -6.42 5.47
N LEU A 306 26.14 -5.96 5.59
CA LEU A 306 26.53 -4.97 6.58
C LEU A 306 25.87 -3.60 6.35
N LEU A 307 25.58 -3.23 5.10
CA LEU A 307 24.86 -2.00 4.75
C LEU A 307 23.40 -2.08 5.22
N LEU A 308 22.74 -3.22 4.97
CA LEU A 308 21.38 -3.48 5.45
C LEU A 308 21.32 -3.52 6.99
N THR A 309 22.31 -4.12 7.66
CA THR A 309 22.43 -4.06 9.12
C THR A 309 22.51 -2.62 9.61
N ALA A 310 23.36 -1.79 8.99
CA ALA A 310 23.49 -0.38 9.37
C ALA A 310 22.19 0.41 9.13
N LEU A 311 21.42 0.08 8.08
CA LEU A 311 20.09 0.65 7.87
C LEU A 311 19.13 0.25 8.98
N ARG A 312 19.03 -1.04 9.30
CA ARG A 312 18.16 -1.54 10.39
C ARG A 312 18.53 -0.91 11.74
N ASP A 313 19.82 -0.82 12.06
CA ASP A 313 20.32 -0.19 13.29
C ASP A 313 19.86 1.28 13.42
N VAL A 314 19.81 2.02 12.31
CA VAL A 314 19.50 3.45 12.31
C VAL A 314 18.00 3.71 12.19
N LEU A 315 17.29 2.94 11.37
CA LEU A 315 15.86 3.14 11.09
C LEU A 315 14.97 2.47 12.15
N GLY A 316 15.48 1.46 12.86
CA GLY A 316 14.75 0.69 13.86
C GLY A 316 13.87 -0.41 13.25
N ASP A 317 13.21 -1.18 14.12
CA ASP A 317 12.45 -2.38 13.72
C ASP A 317 11.12 -2.06 13.02
N GLU A 318 10.53 -0.89 13.31
CA GLU A 318 9.24 -0.47 12.78
C GLU A 318 9.34 0.06 11.33
N ALA A 319 10.53 0.46 10.88
CA ALA A 319 10.72 0.96 9.53
C ALA A 319 10.71 -0.19 8.52
N TRP A 320 10.04 0.00 7.39
CA TRP A 320 10.13 -0.90 6.27
C TRP A 320 11.53 -0.84 5.64
N ILE A 321 12.17 -1.99 5.46
CA ILE A 321 13.37 -2.15 4.64
C ILE A 321 13.10 -3.29 3.66
N SER A 322 13.10 -3.00 2.36
CA SER A 322 13.08 -4.04 1.32
C SER A 322 14.30 -3.97 0.41
N VAL A 323 14.52 -5.06 -0.33
CA VAL A 323 15.59 -5.17 -1.32
C VAL A 323 14.99 -5.66 -2.62
N ALA A 324 15.25 -4.95 -3.73
CA ALA A 324 14.95 -5.43 -5.07
C ALA A 324 16.10 -6.30 -5.60
N GLY A 325 15.77 -7.41 -6.23
CA GLY A 325 16.76 -8.34 -6.78
C GLY A 325 16.13 -9.50 -7.55
N THR A 326 16.96 -10.43 -8.00
CA THR A 326 16.51 -11.61 -8.77
C THR A 326 16.75 -12.91 -7.99
N GLY A 327 16.06 -13.97 -8.38
CA GLY A 327 16.30 -15.33 -7.91
C GLY A 327 17.23 -16.12 -8.84
N GLU A 328 18.00 -15.44 -9.68
CA GLU A 328 18.99 -16.10 -10.54
C GLU A 328 20.23 -16.51 -9.74
N ALA A 329 20.88 -17.59 -10.16
CA ALA A 329 22.12 -18.06 -9.54
C ALA A 329 23.23 -16.98 -9.55
N SER A 330 23.27 -16.14 -10.59
CA SER A 330 24.20 -15.01 -10.71
C SER A 330 24.05 -14.01 -9.54
N TYR A 331 22.81 -13.67 -9.18
CA TYR A 331 22.50 -12.76 -8.08
C TYR A 331 22.72 -13.41 -6.72
N ILE A 332 22.17 -14.63 -6.52
CA ILE A 332 22.28 -15.37 -5.25
C ILE A 332 23.75 -15.67 -4.90
N ASN A 333 24.62 -15.86 -5.89
CA ASN A 333 26.05 -16.04 -5.64
C ASN A 333 26.74 -14.77 -5.11
N ASN A 334 26.17 -13.58 -5.37
CA ASN A 334 26.71 -12.29 -4.96
C ASN A 334 26.00 -11.66 -3.76
N VAL A 335 24.93 -12.26 -3.23
CA VAL A 335 24.18 -11.75 -2.07
C VAL A 335 24.01 -12.85 -1.03
N GLN A 336 24.20 -12.52 0.26
CA GLN A 336 24.01 -13.48 1.35
C GLN A 336 22.52 -13.59 1.74
N ILE A 337 21.70 -14.22 0.89
CA ILE A 337 20.23 -14.29 1.03
C ILE A 337 19.77 -14.65 2.45
N ALA A 338 20.29 -15.75 3.03
CA ALA A 338 19.97 -16.17 4.39
C ALA A 338 20.36 -15.15 5.48
N GLU A 339 21.42 -14.36 5.27
CA GLU A 339 21.90 -13.37 6.24
C GLU A 339 21.12 -12.07 6.17
N ILE A 340 20.57 -11.71 5.00
CA ILE A 340 19.76 -10.50 4.82
C ILE A 340 18.30 -10.71 5.21
N ALA A 341 17.78 -11.94 5.10
CA ALA A 341 16.39 -12.30 5.43
C ALA A 341 15.93 -11.80 6.84
N PRO A 342 16.69 -12.01 7.94
CA PRO A 342 16.27 -11.52 9.26
C PRO A 342 16.39 -9.99 9.43
N ILE A 343 17.00 -9.28 8.47
CA ILE A 343 17.24 -7.83 8.53
C ILE A 343 16.13 -7.06 7.82
N ILE A 344 15.63 -7.61 6.71
CA ILE A 344 14.66 -6.95 5.82
C ILE A 344 13.22 -7.38 6.14
N ASN A 345 12.26 -6.57 5.72
CA ASN A 345 10.84 -6.91 5.73
C ASN A 345 10.49 -7.77 4.51
N TYR A 346 10.95 -7.36 3.32
CA TYR A 346 10.61 -8.00 2.07
C TYR A 346 11.78 -8.03 1.07
N PHE A 347 11.82 -9.09 0.27
CA PHE A 347 12.60 -9.20 -0.94
C PHE A 347 11.68 -9.00 -2.15
N ASN A 348 11.88 -7.91 -2.87
CA ASN A 348 11.12 -7.56 -4.07
C ASN A 348 11.73 -8.30 -5.26
N LEU A 349 11.25 -9.51 -5.51
CA LEU A 349 11.73 -10.36 -6.58
C LEU A 349 11.29 -9.80 -7.95
N MET A 350 12.24 -9.26 -8.69
CA MET A 350 12.06 -8.79 -10.07
C MET A 350 11.99 -9.99 -11.04
N ALA A 351 10.92 -10.78 -10.94
CA ALA A 351 10.68 -11.98 -11.74
C ALA A 351 10.19 -11.68 -13.18
N TYR A 352 10.88 -10.75 -13.83
CA TYR A 352 10.66 -10.31 -15.20
C TYR A 352 12.00 -9.97 -15.86
N ASP A 353 11.97 -9.43 -17.08
CA ASP A 353 13.18 -9.08 -17.83
C ASP A 353 14.13 -10.25 -18.16
N PHE A 354 13.65 -11.49 -18.16
CA PHE A 354 14.46 -12.67 -18.47
C PHE A 354 15.17 -12.55 -19.83
N THR A 355 14.56 -11.85 -20.79
CA THR A 355 15.10 -11.66 -22.15
C THR A 355 15.81 -10.31 -22.36
N ALA A 356 16.04 -9.50 -21.32
CA ALA A 356 16.58 -8.14 -21.46
C ALA A 356 17.99 -8.06 -22.06
N GLY A 357 18.79 -9.15 -21.98
CA GLY A 357 20.09 -9.27 -22.64
C GLY A 357 20.08 -10.04 -23.97
N GLU A 358 18.92 -10.55 -24.40
CA GLU A 358 18.81 -11.53 -25.46
C GLU A 358 18.55 -10.91 -26.83
N THR A 359 19.10 -11.52 -27.89
CA THR A 359 18.95 -11.05 -29.28
C THR A 359 18.74 -12.23 -30.24
N GLY A 360 18.26 -11.94 -31.46
CA GLY A 360 18.00 -12.99 -32.45
C GLY A 360 16.95 -13.99 -31.98
N ALA A 361 17.22 -15.29 -32.14
CA ALA A 361 16.23 -16.34 -31.83
C ALA A 361 15.85 -16.43 -30.34
N THR A 362 16.69 -15.94 -29.42
CA THR A 362 16.38 -15.92 -27.98
C THR A 362 15.61 -14.67 -27.55
N ALA A 363 15.50 -13.64 -28.42
CA ALA A 363 14.68 -12.46 -28.15
C ALA A 363 13.16 -12.78 -28.14
N GLY A 364 12.74 -13.74 -28.98
CA GLY A 364 11.35 -14.20 -29.09
C GLY A 364 10.97 -15.22 -28.02
N ARG A 365 11.24 -14.91 -26.75
CA ARG A 365 10.97 -15.77 -25.59
C ARG A 365 10.22 -15.00 -24.50
N HIS A 366 9.61 -15.75 -23.59
CA HIS A 366 8.89 -15.14 -22.47
C HIS A 366 9.82 -14.35 -21.55
N GLN A 367 9.41 -13.13 -21.18
CA GLN A 367 10.18 -12.30 -20.25
C GLN A 367 9.80 -12.51 -18.77
N SER A 368 8.63 -13.12 -18.51
CA SER A 368 8.04 -13.20 -17.16
C SER A 368 7.15 -14.44 -16.98
N ASN A 369 7.47 -15.54 -17.67
CA ASN A 369 6.71 -16.79 -17.58
C ASN A 369 6.67 -17.35 -16.14
N LEU A 370 5.48 -17.76 -15.67
CA LEU A 370 5.30 -18.33 -14.34
C LEU A 370 6.05 -19.66 -14.22
N TYR A 371 5.87 -20.53 -15.21
CA TYR A 371 6.54 -21.83 -15.32
C TYR A 371 7.39 -21.91 -16.60
N PRO A 372 8.37 -22.81 -16.67
CA PRO A 372 9.16 -22.99 -17.88
C PRO A 372 8.36 -23.70 -18.99
N SER A 373 8.63 -23.36 -20.25
CA SER A 373 7.99 -23.89 -21.45
C SER A 373 8.97 -23.92 -22.62
N ASP A 374 8.55 -24.47 -23.77
CA ASP A 374 9.33 -24.40 -25.00
C ASP A 374 9.56 -22.96 -25.51
N LEU A 375 8.77 -21.99 -25.04
CA LEU A 375 8.91 -20.56 -25.35
C LEU A 375 9.66 -19.77 -24.27
N SER A 376 10.18 -20.44 -23.24
CA SER A 376 11.10 -19.87 -22.26
C SER A 376 12.55 -19.93 -22.77
N LEU A 377 13.48 -19.26 -22.08
CA LEU A 377 14.91 -19.43 -22.36
C LEU A 377 15.37 -20.85 -22.01
N SER A 378 16.44 -21.31 -22.68
CA SER A 378 16.94 -22.69 -22.57
C SER A 378 17.49 -23.05 -21.20
N ASN A 379 17.81 -22.05 -20.37
CA ASN A 379 18.15 -22.22 -18.96
C ASN A 379 16.92 -22.53 -18.08
N MET A 380 15.73 -22.64 -18.67
CA MET A 380 14.46 -22.92 -17.99
C MET A 380 14.08 -21.86 -16.95
N THR A 381 14.58 -20.62 -17.10
CA THR A 381 14.25 -19.52 -16.20
C THR A 381 12.73 -19.26 -16.20
N SER A 382 12.19 -19.04 -15.00
CA SER A 382 10.77 -18.80 -14.75
C SER A 382 10.61 -18.16 -13.36
N VAL A 383 9.44 -17.56 -13.11
CA VAL A 383 9.08 -17.02 -11.80
C VAL A 383 9.19 -18.11 -10.73
N ASP A 384 8.61 -19.28 -10.97
CA ASP A 384 8.67 -20.42 -10.05
C ASP A 384 10.11 -20.80 -9.69
N ASN A 385 10.98 -20.91 -10.70
CA ASN A 385 12.38 -21.27 -10.47
C ASN A 385 13.09 -20.22 -9.60
N GLN A 386 12.87 -18.93 -9.86
CA GLN A 386 13.48 -17.86 -9.08
C GLN A 386 12.97 -17.80 -7.63
N VAL A 387 11.66 -18.03 -7.40
CA VAL A 387 11.10 -18.15 -6.05
C VAL A 387 11.75 -19.32 -5.30
N GLN A 388 11.79 -20.50 -5.91
CA GLN A 388 12.39 -21.68 -5.29
C GLN A 388 13.89 -21.48 -5.00
N ASN A 389 14.62 -20.79 -5.88
CA ASN A 389 16.02 -20.49 -5.65
C ASN A 389 16.24 -19.59 -4.42
N LEU A 390 15.41 -18.56 -4.24
CA LEU A 390 15.47 -17.69 -3.05
C LEU A 390 15.14 -18.46 -1.77
N ILE A 391 14.10 -19.30 -1.79
CA ILE A 391 13.71 -20.14 -0.64
C ILE A 391 14.85 -21.09 -0.27
N ASN A 392 15.42 -21.78 -1.27
CA ASN A 392 16.56 -22.67 -1.07
C ASN A 392 17.82 -21.94 -0.59
N ALA A 393 17.95 -20.65 -0.90
CA ALA A 393 19.03 -19.79 -0.41
C ALA A 393 18.75 -19.18 0.98
N GLY A 394 17.60 -19.46 1.59
CA GLY A 394 17.26 -19.10 2.96
C GLY A 394 16.30 -17.92 3.12
N MET A 395 15.64 -17.46 2.05
CA MET A 395 14.59 -16.44 2.14
C MET A 395 13.26 -17.10 2.54
N PRO A 396 12.62 -16.69 3.66
CA PRO A 396 11.26 -17.10 3.99
C PRO A 396 10.28 -16.74 2.87
N SER A 397 9.35 -17.64 2.56
CA SER A 397 8.34 -17.44 1.49
C SER A 397 7.55 -16.15 1.68
N GLU A 398 7.13 -15.88 2.91
CA GLU A 398 6.31 -14.75 3.31
C GLU A 398 7.03 -13.40 3.17
N GLN A 399 8.35 -13.39 2.99
CA GLN A 399 9.14 -12.19 2.71
C GLN A 399 9.31 -11.94 1.21
N ILE A 400 8.91 -12.85 0.32
CA ILE A 400 9.08 -12.66 -1.13
C ILE A 400 7.86 -11.93 -1.71
N LEU A 401 8.07 -10.74 -2.28
CA LEU A 401 7.07 -10.05 -3.10
C LEU A 401 7.37 -10.36 -4.58
N MET A 402 6.40 -10.94 -5.28
CA MET A 402 6.56 -11.31 -6.69
C MET A 402 6.28 -10.13 -7.61
N GLY A 403 7.26 -9.78 -8.44
CA GLY A 403 7.17 -8.68 -9.40
C GLY A 403 6.41 -9.01 -10.68
N LEU A 404 5.63 -8.03 -11.16
CA LEU A 404 4.84 -8.09 -12.40
C LEU A 404 5.27 -6.97 -13.36
N PRO A 405 5.61 -7.26 -14.63
CA PRO A 405 5.91 -6.24 -15.62
C PRO A 405 4.62 -5.67 -16.22
N PHE A 406 4.37 -4.37 -16.04
CA PHE A 406 3.29 -3.64 -16.71
C PHE A 406 3.70 -3.15 -18.11
N TYR A 407 4.59 -3.89 -18.76
CA TYR A 407 5.11 -3.65 -20.10
C TYR A 407 5.38 -4.97 -20.82
N GLY A 408 5.41 -4.91 -22.14
CA GLY A 408 5.88 -5.99 -22.99
C GLY A 408 7.33 -5.80 -23.41
N ARG A 409 8.00 -6.92 -23.70
CA ARG A 409 9.40 -6.97 -24.15
C ARG A 409 9.57 -7.92 -25.33
N TYR A 410 10.49 -7.53 -26.21
CA TYR A 410 11.11 -8.39 -27.22
C TYR A 410 12.62 -8.27 -27.12
N GLY A 411 13.25 -9.26 -26.50
CA GLY A 411 14.68 -9.28 -26.23
C GLY A 411 15.22 -7.98 -25.60
N ALA A 412 16.44 -7.64 -25.97
CA ALA A 412 17.15 -6.44 -25.53
C ALA A 412 16.67 -5.15 -26.21
N THR A 413 15.97 -5.23 -27.34
CA THR A 413 15.85 -4.09 -28.27
C THR A 413 14.53 -3.35 -28.20
N SER A 414 13.45 -3.97 -27.70
CA SER A 414 12.14 -3.34 -27.69
C SER A 414 11.35 -3.62 -26.42
N THR A 415 10.83 -2.55 -25.83
CA THR A 415 9.81 -2.60 -24.77
C THR A 415 8.63 -1.69 -25.13
N ARG A 416 7.43 -2.04 -24.66
CA ARG A 416 6.20 -1.25 -24.84
C ARG A 416 5.40 -1.25 -23.56
N THR A 417 4.89 -0.09 -23.13
CA THR A 417 4.01 -0.04 -21.95
C THR A 417 2.74 -0.85 -22.19
N PHE A 418 2.06 -1.30 -21.13
CA PHE A 418 0.77 -1.98 -21.31
C PHE A 418 -0.25 -1.10 -22.03
N ASP A 419 -0.25 0.21 -21.76
CA ASP A 419 -1.06 1.19 -22.51
C ASP A 419 -0.78 1.16 -24.03
N GLU A 420 0.50 1.14 -24.43
CA GLU A 420 0.91 1.04 -25.84
C GLU A 420 0.50 -0.30 -26.46
N LEU A 421 0.70 -1.40 -25.73
CA LEU A 421 0.27 -2.74 -26.16
C LEU A 421 -1.24 -2.77 -26.41
N ARG A 422 -2.06 -2.30 -25.47
CA ARG A 422 -3.51 -2.21 -25.64
C ARG A 422 -3.91 -1.32 -26.80
N LYS A 423 -3.20 -0.22 -27.01
CA LYS A 423 -3.53 0.76 -28.04
C LYS A 423 -3.25 0.22 -29.44
N ASP A 424 -2.09 -0.41 -29.64
CA ASP A 424 -1.54 -0.63 -30.99
C ASP A 424 -1.23 -2.11 -31.32
N TYR A 425 -1.17 -3.02 -30.34
CA TYR A 425 -0.68 -4.40 -30.56
C TYR A 425 -1.68 -5.50 -30.19
N ILE A 426 -2.37 -5.41 -29.05
CA ILE A 426 -3.28 -6.47 -28.58
C ILE A 426 -4.47 -6.59 -29.55
N ASN A 427 -4.45 -7.63 -30.39
CA ASN A 427 -5.44 -7.92 -31.44
C ASN A 427 -5.71 -6.73 -32.37
N LYS A 428 -4.65 -6.01 -32.72
CA LYS A 428 -4.70 -4.79 -33.55
C LYS A 428 -3.58 -4.79 -34.58
N ASN A 429 -3.76 -4.05 -35.66
CA ASN A 429 -2.72 -3.87 -36.68
C ASN A 429 -2.14 -5.19 -37.23
N GLY A 430 -2.95 -6.26 -37.26
CA GLY A 430 -2.54 -7.60 -37.69
C GLY A 430 -1.78 -8.42 -36.64
N TYR A 431 -1.40 -7.83 -35.51
CA TYR A 431 -0.87 -8.57 -34.36
C TYR A 431 -1.99 -9.36 -33.67
N THR A 432 -1.67 -10.55 -33.18
CA THR A 432 -2.63 -11.40 -32.47
C THR A 432 -2.06 -11.91 -31.15
N VAL A 433 -2.90 -11.97 -30.12
CA VAL A 433 -2.53 -12.56 -28.83
C VAL A 433 -2.57 -14.08 -28.93
N ARG A 434 -1.62 -14.71 -28.25
CA ARG A 434 -1.51 -16.14 -28.01
C ARG A 434 -1.32 -16.39 -26.52
N TRP A 435 -1.66 -17.61 -26.10
CA TRP A 435 -1.54 -18.04 -24.72
C TRP A 435 -0.68 -19.30 -24.67
N ASP A 436 0.38 -19.25 -23.86
CA ASP A 436 1.16 -20.42 -23.52
C ASP A 436 0.61 -21.03 -22.23
N ASN A 437 -0.11 -22.15 -22.36
CA ASN A 437 -0.77 -22.79 -21.24
C ASN A 437 0.20 -23.53 -20.29
N ILE A 438 1.42 -23.82 -20.74
CA ILE A 438 2.46 -24.41 -19.88
C ILE A 438 3.08 -23.29 -19.06
N ALA A 439 3.54 -22.23 -19.72
CA ALA A 439 4.16 -21.07 -19.07
C ALA A 439 3.20 -20.23 -18.20
N LYS A 440 1.90 -20.36 -18.44
CA LYS A 440 0.84 -19.45 -17.94
C LYS A 440 1.13 -17.99 -18.30
N ALA A 441 1.55 -17.77 -19.55
CA ALA A 441 1.98 -16.48 -20.04
C ALA A 441 1.34 -16.13 -21.39
N PRO A 442 0.87 -14.88 -21.59
CA PRO A 442 0.45 -14.41 -22.89
C PRO A 442 1.66 -13.94 -23.70
N TYR A 443 1.51 -14.00 -25.01
CA TYR A 443 2.45 -13.35 -25.93
C TYR A 443 1.69 -12.83 -27.15
N ILE A 444 2.35 -11.96 -27.90
CA ILE A 444 1.84 -11.38 -29.13
C ILE A 444 2.67 -11.93 -30.27
N VAL A 445 2.00 -12.35 -31.35
CA VAL A 445 2.63 -12.63 -32.63
C VAL A 445 2.30 -11.53 -33.63
N ASP A 446 3.23 -11.26 -34.54
CA ASP A 446 3.05 -10.31 -35.63
C ASP A 446 2.19 -10.89 -36.78
N PRO A 447 1.90 -10.10 -37.84
CA PRO A 447 1.09 -10.57 -38.97
C PRO A 447 1.67 -11.77 -39.73
N ASP A 448 2.99 -11.97 -39.67
CA ASP A 448 3.69 -13.10 -40.31
C ASP A 448 3.68 -14.35 -39.40
N GLY A 449 3.25 -14.20 -38.14
CA GLY A 449 3.12 -15.26 -37.15
C GLY A 449 4.34 -15.40 -36.24
N ASP A 450 5.32 -14.49 -36.35
CA ASP A 450 6.53 -14.50 -35.53
C ASP A 450 6.28 -13.88 -34.16
N PHE A 451 7.04 -14.34 -33.16
CA PHE A 451 6.95 -13.81 -31.79
C PHE A 451 7.32 -12.32 -31.78
N ALA A 452 6.42 -11.48 -31.26
CA ALA A 452 6.59 -10.04 -31.27
C ALA A 452 6.77 -9.45 -29.87
N TYR A 453 5.99 -9.86 -28.87
CA TYR A 453 6.11 -9.35 -27.50
C TYR A 453 5.67 -10.38 -26.45
N SER A 454 6.46 -10.51 -25.38
CA SER A 454 6.03 -11.16 -24.13
C SER A 454 5.56 -10.09 -23.15
N TYR A 455 4.46 -10.30 -22.43
CA TYR A 455 3.90 -9.33 -21.46
C TYR A 455 3.05 -10.05 -20.41
N ASP A 456 2.51 -9.32 -19.44
CA ASP A 456 1.51 -9.82 -18.50
C ASP A 456 0.11 -9.24 -18.78
N ASN A 457 -0.92 -10.05 -18.56
CA ASN A 457 -2.32 -9.64 -18.65
C ASN A 457 -3.12 -10.14 -17.43
N LEU A 458 -4.42 -9.86 -17.39
CA LEU A 458 -5.27 -10.27 -16.26
C LEU A 458 -5.26 -11.79 -15.99
N LEU A 459 -5.11 -12.63 -17.02
CA LEU A 459 -5.08 -14.08 -16.85
C LEU A 459 -3.75 -14.58 -16.26
N SER A 460 -2.61 -14.05 -16.73
CA SER A 460 -1.32 -14.40 -16.11
C SER A 460 -1.20 -13.83 -14.69
N ILE A 461 -1.72 -12.62 -14.45
CA ILE A 461 -1.81 -12.02 -13.11
C ILE A 461 -2.67 -12.88 -12.18
N TYR A 462 -3.81 -13.40 -12.65
CA TYR A 462 -4.62 -14.33 -11.87
C TYR A 462 -3.83 -15.58 -11.44
N PHE A 463 -3.15 -16.26 -12.38
CA PHE A 463 -2.34 -17.43 -12.04
C PHE A 463 -1.16 -17.10 -11.13
N LYS A 464 -0.54 -15.93 -11.28
CA LYS A 464 0.53 -15.45 -10.38
C LYS A 464 0.00 -15.12 -8.98
N GLY A 465 -1.20 -14.56 -8.86
CA GLY A 465 -1.86 -14.35 -7.57
C GLY A 465 -2.21 -15.66 -6.87
N LEU A 466 -2.74 -16.65 -7.60
CA LEU A 466 -2.92 -18.00 -7.06
C LEU A 466 -1.60 -18.60 -6.58
N TYR A 467 -0.52 -18.46 -7.36
CA TYR A 467 0.80 -18.92 -6.96
C TYR A 467 1.26 -18.27 -5.65
N VAL A 468 1.07 -16.96 -5.48
CA VAL A 468 1.39 -16.24 -4.24
C VAL A 468 0.63 -16.83 -3.05
N ILE A 469 -0.68 -17.05 -3.19
CA ILE A 469 -1.54 -17.59 -2.12
C ILE A 469 -1.17 -19.05 -1.78
N GLU A 470 -0.94 -19.88 -2.80
CA GLU A 470 -0.65 -21.31 -2.64
C GLU A 470 0.74 -21.55 -2.02
N ASN A 471 1.71 -20.68 -2.30
CA ASN A 471 3.09 -20.80 -1.83
C ASN A 471 3.41 -19.91 -0.63
N CYS A 472 2.39 -19.35 0.05
CA CYS A 472 2.55 -18.46 1.20
C CYS A 472 3.50 -17.28 0.95
N LEU A 473 3.51 -16.71 -0.27
CA LEU A 473 4.39 -15.60 -0.58
C LEU A 473 3.90 -14.30 0.09
N GLY A 474 4.80 -13.33 0.22
CA GLY A 474 4.50 -12.05 0.86
C GLY A 474 3.52 -11.17 0.09
N GLY A 475 3.39 -11.34 -1.23
CA GLY A 475 2.52 -10.48 -2.04
C GLY A 475 2.93 -10.33 -3.49
N LEU A 476 2.33 -9.33 -4.14
CA LEU A 476 2.63 -8.91 -5.51
C LEU A 476 3.09 -7.45 -5.53
N PHE A 477 3.97 -7.13 -6.47
CA PHE A 477 4.23 -5.74 -6.84
C PHE A 477 4.30 -5.56 -8.35
N ALA A 478 4.05 -4.35 -8.84
CA ALA A 478 4.17 -4.01 -10.26
C ALA A 478 5.36 -3.09 -10.57
N TRP A 479 6.01 -3.36 -11.69
CA TRP A 479 6.93 -2.45 -12.39
C TRP A 479 6.32 -2.04 -13.75
N GLN A 480 5.80 -0.84 -13.92
CA GLN A 480 5.57 0.20 -12.91
C GLN A 480 4.25 0.93 -13.21
N SER A 481 3.67 1.60 -12.22
CA SER A 481 2.31 2.18 -12.27
C SER A 481 2.07 3.07 -13.50
N GLY A 482 3.07 3.88 -13.89
CA GLY A 482 2.97 4.78 -15.04
C GLY A 482 2.82 4.11 -16.43
N MET A 483 2.94 2.79 -16.51
CA MET A 483 2.80 1.99 -17.74
C MET A 483 1.40 1.39 -17.92
N ASP A 484 0.53 1.52 -16.91
CA ASP A 484 -0.88 1.11 -16.91
C ASP A 484 -1.74 2.26 -16.34
N LYS A 485 -1.84 3.37 -17.08
CA LYS A 485 -2.46 4.61 -16.56
C LYS A 485 -3.94 4.49 -16.20
N ALA A 486 -4.61 3.44 -16.68
CA ALA A 486 -6.00 3.16 -16.40
C ALA A 486 -6.18 2.17 -15.24
N ASN A 487 -5.10 1.75 -14.56
CA ASN A 487 -5.08 0.80 -13.45
C ASN A 487 -5.76 -0.54 -13.77
N ILE A 488 -5.70 -0.99 -15.03
CA ILE A 488 -6.36 -2.22 -15.45
C ILE A 488 -5.61 -3.42 -14.87
N LEU A 489 -4.29 -3.47 -15.04
CA LEU A 489 -3.44 -4.49 -14.45
C LEU A 489 -3.32 -4.29 -12.94
N ALA A 490 -3.24 -3.05 -12.45
CA ALA A 490 -3.20 -2.76 -11.01
C ALA A 490 -4.45 -3.28 -10.29
N GLN A 491 -5.64 -3.07 -10.86
CA GLN A 491 -6.88 -3.62 -10.32
C GLN A 491 -6.89 -5.15 -10.37
N GLY A 492 -6.45 -5.75 -11.49
CA GLY A 492 -6.31 -7.19 -11.61
C GLY A 492 -5.38 -7.78 -10.56
N MET A 493 -4.24 -7.14 -10.32
CA MET A 493 -3.26 -7.53 -9.30
C MET A 493 -3.87 -7.47 -7.89
N SER A 494 -4.58 -6.38 -7.57
CA SER A 494 -5.29 -6.24 -6.29
C SER A 494 -6.34 -7.34 -6.09
N GLN A 495 -7.16 -7.60 -7.12
CA GLN A 495 -8.17 -8.64 -7.09
C GLN A 495 -7.57 -10.05 -7.00
N ALA A 496 -6.45 -10.31 -7.66
CA ALA A 496 -5.81 -11.63 -7.65
C ALA A 496 -5.36 -12.06 -6.23
N ILE A 497 -5.13 -11.09 -5.33
CA ILE A 497 -4.80 -11.34 -3.93
C ILE A 497 -6.02 -11.22 -3.01
N ARG A 498 -6.80 -10.15 -3.14
CA ARG A 498 -7.84 -9.78 -2.17
C ARG A 498 -9.21 -10.41 -2.47
N SER A 499 -9.43 -10.87 -3.71
CA SER A 499 -10.71 -11.41 -4.17
C SER A 499 -10.53 -12.23 -5.46
N PRO A 500 -9.73 -13.30 -5.45
CA PRO A 500 -9.39 -14.07 -6.65
C PRO A 500 -10.61 -14.60 -7.39
N GLU A 501 -11.69 -14.93 -6.68
CA GLU A 501 -12.98 -15.37 -7.23
C GLU A 501 -13.66 -14.29 -8.08
N VAL A 502 -13.49 -13.01 -7.73
CA VAL A 502 -14.03 -11.89 -8.52
C VAL A 502 -13.27 -11.75 -9.84
N LEU A 503 -11.94 -11.93 -9.79
CA LEU A 503 -11.11 -11.91 -11.00
C LEU A 503 -11.39 -13.13 -11.89
N GLU A 504 -11.59 -14.31 -11.30
CA GLU A 504 -11.97 -15.52 -12.02
C GLU A 504 -13.29 -15.34 -12.78
N ASP A 505 -14.33 -14.81 -12.13
CA ASP A 505 -15.64 -14.55 -12.77
C ASP A 505 -15.52 -13.54 -13.91
N LEU A 506 -14.70 -12.49 -13.74
CA LEU A 506 -14.40 -11.53 -14.81
C LEU A 506 -13.76 -12.22 -16.03
N LEU A 507 -12.76 -13.08 -15.78
CA LEU A 507 -12.03 -13.81 -16.81
C LEU A 507 -12.93 -14.83 -17.53
N ALA A 508 -13.76 -15.56 -16.78
CA ALA A 508 -14.71 -16.51 -17.33
C ALA A 508 -15.72 -15.83 -18.26
N LYS A 509 -16.29 -14.69 -17.84
CA LYS A 509 -17.20 -13.89 -18.68
C LYS A 509 -16.54 -13.44 -19.98
N ALA A 510 -15.30 -12.95 -19.91
CA ALA A 510 -14.56 -12.54 -21.09
C ALA A 510 -14.31 -13.71 -22.05
N TYR A 511 -13.99 -14.90 -21.53
CA TYR A 511 -13.81 -16.11 -22.31
C TYR A 511 -15.09 -16.55 -23.04
N TYR A 512 -16.23 -16.61 -22.34
CA TYR A 512 -17.50 -17.00 -22.95
C TYR A 512 -17.99 -15.97 -23.98
N GLN A 513 -17.80 -14.67 -23.73
CA GLN A 513 -18.12 -13.62 -24.72
C GLN A 513 -17.28 -13.75 -26.00
N ALA A 514 -16.00 -14.14 -25.87
CA ALA A 514 -15.14 -14.37 -27.02
C ALA A 514 -15.60 -15.58 -27.85
N LEU A 515 -16.06 -16.65 -27.20
CA LEU A 515 -16.64 -17.82 -27.88
C LEU A 515 -17.93 -17.46 -28.63
N GLU A 516 -18.85 -16.74 -28.00
CA GLU A 516 -20.10 -16.29 -28.63
C GLU A 516 -19.84 -15.40 -29.86
N ALA A 517 -18.84 -14.52 -29.79
CA ALA A 517 -18.45 -13.66 -30.91
C ALA A 517 -17.85 -14.44 -32.09
N GLN A 518 -17.16 -15.56 -31.82
CA GLN A 518 -16.65 -16.45 -32.87
C GLN A 518 -17.77 -17.25 -33.53
N GLU A 519 -18.74 -17.75 -32.76
CA GLU A 519 -19.91 -18.47 -33.29
C GLU A 519 -20.82 -17.59 -34.15
N GLN A 520 -20.90 -16.28 -33.87
CA GLN A 520 -21.66 -15.33 -34.69
C GLN A 520 -20.97 -14.95 -36.01
N GLN A 521 -19.70 -15.29 -36.18
CA GLN A 521 -18.91 -15.01 -37.40
C GLN A 521 -18.75 -16.24 -38.31
N THR A 522 -19.12 -17.43 -37.84
CA THR A 522 -19.18 -18.69 -38.59
C THR A 522 -20.60 -18.97 -39.08
#